data_AF-A0AAW5EL64-F1
#
_entry.id   AF-A0AAW5EL64-F1
#
_cell.length_a   1.000
_cell.length_b   1.000
_cell.length_c   1.000
_cell.angle_alpha   90.00
_cell.angle_beta   90.00
_cell.angle_gamma   90.00
#
_symmetry.space_group_name_H-M   'P 1'
#
loop_
_entity.id
_entity.type
_entity.pdbx_description
1 polymer ?
#
loop_
_entity_poly.entity_id
_entity_poly.type
_entity_poly.pdbx_seq_one_letter_code
_entity_poly.pdbx_strand_id
1 'polypeptide(L)' 'IGGSTPLDFLQKCGINVDDKGVPLMDENKQSNVKGIFVAGDIATKNGASIVTGLNDAVKILAVI' A
#
# COMPACT_ATOMS: atom_id res chain seq x y z
N ILE A 1 10.71 -10.12 -10.22
CA ILE A 1 10.61 -8.64 -10.21
C ILE A 1 9.57 -8.26 -9.16
N GLY A 2 9.91 -8.51 -7.89
CA GLY A 2 8.99 -8.63 -6.77
C GLY A 2 9.72 -9.44 -5.73
N GLY A 3 10.18 -8.79 -4.67
CA GLY A 3 11.11 -9.41 -3.73
C GLY A 3 11.15 -8.72 -2.37
N SER A 4 10.72 -7.47 -2.28
CA SER A 4 10.54 -6.78 -1.00
C SER A 4 9.77 -5.49 -1.25
N THR A 5 8.90 -5.12 -0.30
CA THR A 5 8.32 -3.78 -0.21
C THR A 5 9.46 -2.75 -0.22
N PRO A 6 9.45 -1.74 -1.12
CA PRO A 6 10.52 -0.75 -1.23
C PRO A 6 10.42 0.25 -0.07
N LEU A 7 10.88 -0.15 1.11
CA LEU A 7 10.74 0.61 2.35
C LEU A 7 11.27 2.04 2.26
N ASP A 8 12.47 2.22 1.68
CA ASP A 8 13.08 3.53 1.50
C ASP A 8 12.22 4.45 0.62
N PHE A 9 11.56 3.91 -0.41
CA PHE A 9 10.63 4.67 -1.25
C PHE A 9 9.41 5.13 -0.45
N LEU A 10 8.78 4.22 0.31
CA LEU A 10 7.62 4.55 1.15
C LEU A 10 7.96 5.65 2.17
N GLN A 11 9.09 5.51 2.85
CA GLN A 11 9.56 6.50 3.83
C GLN A 11 9.87 7.85 3.19
N LYS A 12 10.48 7.88 1.99
CA LYS A 12 10.70 9.12 1.21
C LYS A 12 9.42 9.79 0.76
N CYS A 13 8.34 9.02 0.57
CA CYS A 13 6.99 9.55 0.33
C CYS A 13 6.29 10.03 1.61
N GLY A 14 6.91 9.90 2.78
CA GLY A 14 6.32 10.25 4.08
C GLY A 14 5.29 9.24 4.60
N ILE A 15 5.25 8.03 4.01
CA ILE A 15 4.32 6.97 4.39
C ILE A 15 4.87 6.25 5.62
N ASN A 16 4.07 6.19 6.67
CA ASN A 16 4.37 5.42 7.87
C ASN A 16 4.30 3.92 7.56
N VAL A 17 5.22 3.15 8.11
CA VAL A 17 5.27 1.70 8.03
C VAL A 17 5.25 1.08 9.41
N ASP A 18 4.82 -0.19 9.51
CA ASP A 18 4.95 -0.98 10.73
C ASP A 18 6.37 -1.52 10.95
N ASP A 19 6.59 -2.21 12.08
CA ASP A 19 7.89 -2.82 12.42
C ASP A 19 8.38 -3.87 11.41
N LYS A 20 7.51 -4.32 10.50
CA LYS A 20 7.81 -5.30 9.45
C LYS A 20 8.02 -4.64 8.09
N GLY A 21 7.95 -3.31 8.01
CA GLY A 21 8.10 -2.53 6.78
C GLY A 21 6.85 -2.48 5.90
N VAL A 22 5.69 -2.85 6.44
CA VAL A 22 4.41 -2.80 5.71
C VAL A 22 3.80 -1.40 5.89
N PRO A 23 3.37 -0.72 4.82
CA PRO A 23 2.74 0.60 4.93
C PRO A 23 1.45 0.56 5.76
N LEU A 24 1.31 1.54 6.65
CA LEU A 24 0.10 1.75 7.43
C LEU A 24 -0.92 2.49 6.58
N MET A 25 -2.14 1.96 6.56
CA MET A 25 -3.25 2.49 5.77
C MET A 25 -4.57 2.35 6.54
N ASP A 26 -5.53 3.20 6.22
CA ASP A 26 -6.89 3.09 6.73
C ASP A 26 -7.70 2.02 5.97
N GLU A 27 -8.99 1.91 6.29
CA GLU A 27 -9.88 0.98 5.62
C GLU A 27 -9.97 1.23 4.11
N ASN A 28 -9.80 2.47 3.65
CA ASN A 28 -9.89 2.86 2.24
C ASN A 28 -8.55 2.79 1.50
N LYS A 29 -7.55 2.13 2.10
CA LYS A 29 -6.19 1.99 1.54
C LYS A 29 -5.42 3.33 1.50
N GLN A 30 -5.91 4.35 2.19
CA GLN A 30 -5.23 5.65 2.25
C GLN A 30 -4.14 5.61 3.32
N SER A 31 -2.94 6.08 2.97
CA SER A 31 -1.84 6.24 3.94
C SER A 31 -2.08 7.43 4.88
N ASN A 32 -1.15 7.64 5.82
CA ASN A 32 -1.12 8.87 6.62
C ASN A 32 -0.93 10.14 5.78
N VAL A 33 -0.45 10.03 4.54
CA VAL A 33 -0.28 11.16 3.62
C VAL A 33 -1.55 11.33 2.79
N LYS A 34 -2.23 12.47 2.95
CA LYS A 34 -3.49 12.74 2.26
C LYS A 34 -3.34 12.65 0.74
N GLY A 35 -4.22 11.87 0.10
CA GLY A 35 -4.20 11.66 -1.35
C GLY A 35 -3.21 10.59 -1.84
N ILE A 36 -2.46 9.93 -0.94
CA ILE A 36 -1.60 8.80 -1.27
C ILE A 36 -2.26 7.50 -0.78
N PHE A 37 -2.54 6.60 -1.73
CA PHE A 37 -3.14 5.30 -1.49
C PHE A 37 -2.15 4.18 -1.82
N VAL A 38 -2.28 3.04 -1.14
CA VAL A 38 -1.36 1.90 -1.28
C VAL A 38 -2.15 0.64 -1.65
N ALA A 39 -1.80 -0.01 -2.76
CA ALA A 39 -2.53 -1.15 -3.30
C ALA A 39 -1.61 -2.23 -3.87
N GLY A 40 -2.06 -3.48 -3.86
CA GLY A 40 -1.34 -4.61 -4.45
C GLY A 40 -0.13 -5.05 -3.63
N ASP A 41 0.88 -5.61 -4.29
CA ASP A 41 2.04 -6.24 -3.66
C ASP A 41 2.77 -5.33 -2.67
N ILE A 42 2.84 -4.03 -2.92
CA ILE A 42 3.49 -3.06 -2.04
C ILE A 42 2.75 -2.89 -0.70
N ALA A 43 1.45 -3.20 -0.65
CA ALA A 43 0.63 -3.13 0.55
C ALA A 43 0.82 -4.34 1.48
N THR A 44 1.59 -5.36 1.07
CA THR A 44 1.78 -6.59 1.86
C THR A 44 3.26 -7.00 1.88
N LYS A 45 3.64 -7.81 2.87
CA LYS A 45 5.01 -8.32 2.97
C LYS A 45 5.28 -9.53 2.06
N ASN A 46 4.24 -10.35 1.82
CA ASN A 46 4.37 -11.63 1.12
C ASN A 46 3.91 -11.57 -0.34
N GLY A 47 3.74 -10.36 -0.88
CA GLY A 47 3.09 -10.13 -2.17
C GLY A 47 1.57 -10.34 -2.09
N ALA A 48 0.89 -9.99 -3.17
CA ALA A 48 -0.55 -10.13 -3.30
C ALA A 48 -0.88 -10.91 -4.59
N SER A 49 -2.15 -11.24 -4.77
CA SER A 49 -2.61 -11.76 -6.05
C SER A 49 -3.01 -10.60 -6.97
N ILE A 50 -3.05 -10.85 -8.28
CA ILE A 50 -3.59 -9.90 -9.26
C ILE A 50 -5.02 -9.48 -8.87
N VAL A 51 -5.84 -10.43 -8.42
CA VAL A 51 -7.22 -10.17 -7.96
C VAL A 51 -7.23 -9.26 -6.73
N THR A 52 -6.30 -9.42 -5.80
CA THR A 52 -6.17 -8.55 -4.63
C THR A 52 -5.85 -7.12 -5.04
N GLY A 53 -4.89 -6.92 -5.95
CA GLY A 53 -4.55 -5.58 -6.45
C GLY A 53 -5.70 -4.89 -7.17
N LEU A 54 -6.48 -5.65 -7.97
CA LEU A 54 -7.70 -5.15 -8.60
C LEU A 54 -8.77 -4.74 -7.58
N ASN A 55 -9.00 -5.56 -6.55
CA ASN A 55 -9.95 -5.24 -5.48
C ASN A 55 -9.52 -4.01 -4.68
N ASP A 56 -8.23 -3.86 -4.40
CA ASP A 56 -7.68 -2.67 -3.76
C ASP A 56 -7.96 -1.41 -4.60
N ALA A 57 -7.75 -1.48 -5.92
CA ALA A 57 -8.03 -0.37 -6.83
C ALA A 57 -9.52 0.00 -6.86
N VAL A 58 -10.42 -1.00 -6.92
CA VAL A 58 -11.87 -0.76 -6.84
C VAL A 58 -12.24 -0.08 -5.51
N LYS A 59 -11.62 -0.49 -4.41
CA LYS A 59 -11.85 0.12 -3.09
C LYS A 59 -11.41 1.58 -3.06
N ILE A 60 -10.24 1.89 -3.61
CA ILE A 60 -9.70 3.25 -3.69
C ILE A 60 -10.61 4.14 -4.56
N LEU A 61 -11.03 3.66 -5.73
CA LEU A 61 -11.88 4.41 -6.64
C LEU A 61 -13.25 4.77 -6.06
N ALA A 62 -13.75 4.01 -5.08
CA ALA A 62 -15.03 4.29 -4.43
C ALA A 62 -14.99 5.51 -3.47
N VAL A 63 -13.80 6.03 -3.17
CA VAL A 63 -13.61 7.10 -2.17
C VAL A 63 -12.85 8.33 -2.70
N ILE A 64 -12.49 8.34 -3.99
CA ILE A 64 -11.86 9.47 -4.68
C ILE A 64 -12.91 10.36 -5.33
#